data_AF-A0A4Q0SV75-F1
#
_entry.id   AF-A0A4Q0SV75-F1
#
_cell.length_a   1.000
_cell.length_b   1.000
_cell.length_c   1.000
_cell.angle_alpha   90.00
_cell.angle_beta   90.00
_cell.angle_gamma   90.00
#
_symmetry.space_group_name_H-M   'P 1'
#
loop_
_entity.id
_entity.type
_entity.pdbx_description
1 polymer ?
#
loop_
_entity_poly.entity_id
_entity_poly.type
_entity_poly.pdbx_seq_one_letter_code
_entity_poly.pdbx_strand_id
1 'polypeptide(L)'
;MLTPENKKRILLLGIGNILWADEGFGVRVVEEFHRRYAIDDNVTVLDGGTQGLYLVSFLEQADCLIVFDAIDYGLLPGQLKLVRDDEVPKFTAAKKVSLHQTGFQEVLSAADLLGRRPRELALIGCQPLDLEHWGGPLTAPVRFQIAPAIELACKLLAQWESPAKPRTAQLPASERLLANNIDHANYEMRAQPI
;
A
#
# COMPACT_ATOMS: atom_id res chain seq x y z
N MET A 1 -25.61 1.78 -15.95
CA MET A 1 -25.28 2.27 -14.59
C MET A 1 -25.42 1.09 -13.65
N LEU A 2 -24.32 0.66 -13.03
CA LEU A 2 -24.37 -0.34 -11.96
C LEU A 2 -25.04 0.32 -10.74
N THR A 3 -26.01 -0.36 -10.12
CA THR A 3 -26.55 0.06 -8.82
C THR A 3 -25.45 0.00 -7.76
N PRO A 4 -25.55 0.77 -6.66
CA PRO A 4 -24.54 0.76 -5.58
C PRO A 4 -24.22 -0.64 -5.04
N GLU A 5 -25.16 -1.58 -5.14
CA GLU A 5 -25.02 -2.97 -4.70
C GLU A 5 -24.15 -3.86 -5.61
N ASN A 6 -23.69 -3.37 -6.76
CA ASN A 6 -22.95 -4.19 -7.75
C ASN A 6 -21.56 -3.63 -8.11
N LYS A 7 -21.05 -2.64 -7.37
CA LYS A 7 -19.68 -2.15 -7.53
C LYS A 7 -18.71 -3.06 -6.79
N LYS A 8 -17.55 -3.34 -7.41
CA LYS A 8 -16.48 -4.13 -6.80
C LYS A 8 -15.98 -3.43 -5.53
N ARG A 9 -15.83 -4.17 -4.44
CA ARG A 9 -15.20 -3.67 -3.21
C ARG A 9 -13.69 -3.69 -3.40
N ILE A 10 -13.03 -2.55 -3.23
CA ILE A 10 -11.61 -2.38 -3.53
C ILE A 10 -10.85 -2.05 -2.26
N LEU A 11 -9.76 -2.76 -1.99
CA LEU A 11 -8.86 -2.48 -0.89
C LEU A 11 -7.53 -1.91 -1.41
N LEU A 12 -7.15 -0.73 -0.93
CA LEU A 12 -5.80 -0.18 -1.06
C LEU A 12 -5.07 -0.43 0.25
N LEU A 13 -4.01 -1.24 0.19
CA LEU A 13 -3.31 -1.73 1.36
C LEU A 13 -1.84 -1.30 1.31
N GLY A 14 -1.44 -0.45 2.25
CA GLY A 14 -0.05 -0.11 2.46
C GLY A 14 0.55 -1.08 3.45
N ILE A 15 1.60 -1.79 3.05
CA ILE A 15 2.32 -2.70 3.92
C ILE A 15 3.73 -2.19 4.11
N GLY A 16 4.27 -2.39 5.31
CA GLY A 16 5.62 -1.96 5.64
C GLY A 16 5.78 -1.55 7.09
N ASN A 17 6.99 -1.17 7.44
CA ASN A 17 7.34 -0.72 8.78
C ASN A 17 7.96 0.67 8.73
N ILE A 18 7.20 1.67 9.16
CA ILE A 18 7.63 3.08 9.18
C ILE A 18 8.81 3.36 10.12
N LEU A 19 9.20 2.39 10.95
CA LEU A 19 10.35 2.52 11.85
C LEU A 19 11.69 2.25 11.13
N TRP A 20 11.67 1.67 9.94
CA TRP A 20 12.87 1.34 9.15
C TRP A 20 12.82 2.02 7.79
N ALA A 21 13.65 3.05 7.59
CA ALA A 21 13.86 3.80 6.35
C ALA A 21 12.88 3.47 5.20
N ASP A 22 13.32 2.77 4.14
CA ASP A 22 12.49 2.48 2.98
C ASP A 22 11.42 1.41 3.22
N GLU A 23 11.48 0.61 4.29
CA GLU A 23 10.39 -0.33 4.64
C GLU A 23 9.05 0.40 4.86
N GLY A 24 9.09 1.69 5.22
CA GLY A 24 7.89 2.50 5.37
C GLY A 24 7.14 2.81 4.06
N PHE A 25 7.69 2.48 2.89
CA PHE A 25 7.19 2.95 1.59
C PHE A 25 5.69 2.69 1.40
N GLY A 26 5.23 1.46 1.59
CA GLY A 26 3.83 1.11 1.32
C GLY A 26 2.85 1.87 2.20
N VAL A 27 3.18 2.00 3.49
CA VAL A 27 2.41 2.77 4.47
C VAL A 27 2.38 4.27 4.10
N ARG A 28 3.52 4.85 3.72
CA ARG A 28 3.59 6.25 3.30
C ARG A 28 2.82 6.53 2.01
N VAL A 29 2.74 5.56 1.09
CA VAL A 29 1.93 5.69 -0.12
C VAL A 29 0.44 5.79 0.23
N VAL A 30 -0.09 4.90 1.07
CA VAL A 30 -1.52 4.93 1.43
C VAL A 30 -1.88 6.13 2.31
N GLU A 31 -0.97 6.55 3.19
CA GLU A 31 -1.12 7.79 3.96
C GLU A 31 -1.29 9.00 3.02
N GLU A 32 -0.37 9.16 2.07
CA GLU A 32 -0.38 10.28 1.14
C GLU A 32 -1.55 10.21 0.15
N PHE A 33 -1.91 9.00 -0.30
CA PHE A 33 -3.10 8.77 -1.12
C PHE A 33 -4.36 9.23 -0.39
N HIS A 34 -4.58 8.75 0.84
CA HIS A 34 -5.77 9.08 1.65
C HIS A 34 -5.88 10.58 1.92
N ARG A 35 -4.73 11.21 2.19
CA ARG A 35 -4.63 12.66 2.41
C ARG A 35 -5.04 13.47 1.17
N ARG A 36 -4.66 13.02 -0.03
CA ARG A 36 -4.79 13.80 -1.28
C ARG A 36 -6.04 13.48 -2.09
N TYR A 37 -6.61 12.29 -1.95
CA TYR A 37 -7.68 11.81 -2.82
C TYR A 37 -8.95 11.47 -2.04
N ALA A 38 -10.09 11.89 -2.58
CA ALA A 38 -11.40 11.40 -2.24
C ALA A 38 -11.68 10.14 -3.07
N ILE A 39 -12.32 9.17 -2.43
CA ILE A 39 -12.64 7.86 -2.99
C ILE A 39 -14.13 7.62 -2.90
N ASP A 40 -14.63 6.69 -3.72
CA ASP A 40 -15.99 6.20 -3.65
C ASP A 40 -16.17 5.26 -2.44
N ASP A 41 -17.40 5.11 -1.94
CA ASP A 41 -17.72 4.32 -0.73
C ASP A 41 -17.33 2.83 -0.83
N ASN A 42 -17.14 2.30 -2.04
CA ASN A 42 -16.70 0.92 -2.28
C ASN A 42 -15.17 0.74 -2.18
N VAL A 43 -14.41 1.80 -1.90
CA VAL A 43 -12.95 1.77 -1.80
C VAL A 43 -12.55 1.98 -0.33
N THR A 44 -11.75 1.06 0.19
CA THR A 44 -11.16 1.13 1.52
C THR A 44 -9.66 1.39 1.38
N VAL A 45 -9.14 2.37 2.12
CA VAL A 45 -7.69 2.62 2.23
C VAL A 45 -7.26 2.20 3.62
N LEU A 46 -6.26 1.31 3.70
CA LEU A 46 -5.82 0.71 4.93
C LEU A 46 -4.29 0.78 5.04
N ASP A 47 -3.82 1.29 6.19
CA ASP A 47 -2.48 1.00 6.68
C ASP A 47 -2.48 -0.41 7.30
N GLY A 48 -1.83 -1.34 6.62
CA GLY A 48 -1.69 -2.72 7.06
C GLY A 48 -0.49 -2.98 7.96
N GLY A 49 0.44 -2.01 8.08
CA GLY A 49 1.69 -2.14 8.81
C GLY A 49 2.35 -3.50 8.60
N THR A 50 2.53 -4.25 9.68
CA THR A 50 3.08 -5.63 9.68
C THR A 50 2.09 -6.66 10.24
N GLN A 51 0.79 -6.43 10.07
CA GLN A 51 -0.29 -7.12 10.81
C GLN A 51 -0.56 -8.60 10.44
N GLY A 52 0.12 -9.16 9.42
CA GLY A 52 0.01 -10.59 9.08
C GLY A 52 -1.43 -11.10 8.92
N LEU A 53 -1.75 -12.25 9.54
CA LEU A 53 -3.07 -12.92 9.44
C LEU A 53 -4.27 -12.06 9.86
N TYR A 54 -4.08 -10.99 10.63
CA TYR A 54 -5.17 -10.05 10.94
C TYR A 54 -5.77 -9.42 9.66
N LEU A 55 -4.96 -9.30 8.61
CA LEU A 55 -5.36 -8.73 7.32
C LEU A 55 -6.34 -9.64 6.55
N VAL A 56 -6.46 -10.93 6.88
CA VAL A 56 -7.33 -11.88 6.15
C VAL A 56 -8.76 -11.37 6.08
N SER A 57 -9.30 -10.90 7.21
CA SER A 57 -10.68 -10.41 7.29
C SER A 57 -10.97 -9.22 6.35
N PHE A 58 -9.96 -8.41 6.05
CA PHE A 58 -10.08 -7.31 5.09
C PHE A 58 -10.02 -7.81 3.65
N LEU A 59 -9.17 -8.80 3.36
CA LEU A 59 -9.09 -9.42 2.04
C LEU A 59 -10.39 -10.16 1.69
N GLU A 60 -11.03 -10.85 2.65
CA GLU A 60 -12.29 -11.54 2.42
C GLU A 60 -13.44 -10.61 2.00
N GLN A 61 -13.33 -9.34 2.39
CA GLN A 61 -14.30 -8.29 2.07
C GLN A 61 -13.98 -7.55 0.77
N ALA A 62 -12.85 -7.85 0.12
CA ALA A 62 -12.41 -7.17 -1.08
C ALA A 62 -12.57 -8.07 -2.31
N ASP A 63 -13.12 -7.50 -3.37
CA ASP A 63 -13.17 -8.14 -4.69
C ASP A 63 -11.89 -7.82 -5.48
N CYS A 64 -11.29 -6.65 -5.24
CA CYS A 64 -10.02 -6.20 -5.82
C CYS A 64 -9.07 -5.69 -4.74
N LEU A 65 -7.76 -5.92 -4.93
CA LEU A 65 -6.73 -5.50 -3.99
C LEU A 65 -5.56 -4.81 -4.70
N ILE A 66 -5.15 -3.64 -4.21
CA ILE A 66 -3.90 -2.98 -4.55
C ILE A 66 -3.03 -2.98 -3.30
N VAL A 67 -1.84 -3.58 -3.39
CA VAL A 67 -0.85 -3.61 -2.30
C VAL A 67 0.34 -2.73 -2.67
N PHE A 68 0.83 -1.95 -1.72
CA PHE A 68 2.08 -1.20 -1.82
C PHE A 68 3.09 -1.72 -0.81
N ASP A 69 4.34 -1.87 -1.22
CA ASP A 69 5.43 -2.35 -0.35
C ASP A 69 6.82 -1.97 -0.92
N ALA A 70 7.84 -1.93 -0.06
CA ALA A 70 9.24 -1.81 -0.48
C ALA A 70 9.85 -3.19 -0.68
N ILE A 71 10.19 -3.55 -1.92
CA ILE A 71 10.58 -4.90 -2.29
C ILE A 71 11.96 -4.89 -2.93
N ASP A 72 12.89 -5.70 -2.40
CA ASP A 72 14.17 -5.91 -3.06
C ASP A 72 14.01 -6.80 -4.30
N TYR A 73 14.02 -6.15 -5.46
CA TYR A 73 14.03 -6.79 -6.75
C TYR A 73 15.43 -7.05 -7.29
N GLY A 74 16.50 -6.57 -6.65
CA GLY A 74 17.84 -6.46 -7.22
C GLY A 74 17.91 -5.44 -8.38
N LEU A 75 17.05 -4.43 -8.35
CA LEU A 75 16.97 -3.35 -9.34
C LEU A 75 17.67 -2.08 -8.83
N LEU A 76 17.62 -1.00 -9.62
CA LEU A 76 18.10 0.31 -9.15
C LEU A 76 17.14 0.87 -8.08
N PRO A 77 17.66 1.46 -6.99
CA PRO A 77 16.83 2.09 -5.97
C PRO A 77 15.82 3.10 -6.53
N GLY A 78 14.59 3.04 -6.05
CA GLY A 78 13.47 3.85 -6.55
C GLY A 78 12.81 3.31 -7.83
N GLN A 79 13.24 2.16 -8.38
CA GLN A 79 12.49 1.56 -9.48
C GLN A 79 11.17 0.96 -8.99
N LEU A 80 10.06 1.43 -9.55
CA LEU A 80 8.74 0.84 -9.33
C LEU A 80 8.51 -0.38 -10.22
N LYS A 81 7.84 -1.38 -9.67
CA LYS A 81 7.37 -2.56 -10.40
C LYS A 81 5.90 -2.83 -10.07
N LEU A 82 5.09 -2.94 -11.12
CA LEU A 82 3.71 -3.40 -11.05
C LEU A 82 3.64 -4.90 -11.39
N VAL A 83 3.13 -5.70 -10.47
CA VAL A 83 2.84 -7.13 -10.66
C VAL A 83 1.33 -7.34 -10.52
N ARG A 84 0.73 -8.20 -11.35
CA ARG A 84 -0.72 -8.39 -11.38
C ARG A 84 -1.12 -9.86 -11.26
N ASP A 85 -2.27 -10.08 -10.62
CA ASP A 85 -3.04 -11.33 -10.62
C ASP A 85 -2.17 -12.56 -10.28
N ASP A 86 -2.12 -13.57 -11.15
CA ASP A 86 -1.41 -14.83 -10.90
C ASP A 86 0.11 -14.66 -10.72
N GLU A 87 0.66 -13.54 -11.16
CA GLU A 87 2.07 -13.22 -10.92
C GLU A 87 2.32 -12.72 -9.50
N VAL A 88 1.29 -12.22 -8.79
CA VAL A 88 1.45 -11.72 -7.41
C VAL A 88 1.81 -12.87 -6.45
N PRO A 89 1.04 -13.98 -6.34
CA PRO A 89 1.41 -15.09 -5.46
C PRO A 89 2.77 -15.71 -5.79
N LYS A 90 3.07 -15.89 -7.09
CA LYS A 90 4.37 -16.41 -7.54
C LYS A 90 5.51 -15.49 -7.12
N PHE A 91 5.28 -14.18 -7.22
CA PHE A 91 6.24 -13.18 -6.81
C PHE A 91 6.46 -13.20 -5.29
N THR A 92 5.39 -13.34 -4.50
CA THR A 92 5.47 -13.44 -3.03
C THR A 92 6.21 -14.69 -2.54
N ALA A 93 6.18 -15.79 -3.31
CA ALA A 93 6.80 -17.06 -2.95
C ALA A 93 8.29 -17.14 -3.34
N ALA A 94 8.73 -16.36 -4.34
CA ALA A 94 10.03 -16.53 -4.97
C ALA A 94 11.15 -15.60 -4.46
N LYS A 95 10.83 -14.48 -3.79
CA LYS A 95 11.83 -13.48 -3.34
C LYS A 95 11.72 -13.18 -1.85
N LYS A 96 12.87 -13.05 -1.19
CA LYS A 96 13.01 -13.14 0.28
C LYS A 96 13.05 -11.83 1.06
N VAL A 97 12.89 -10.64 0.45
CA VAL A 97 13.21 -9.41 1.20
C VAL A 97 12.01 -8.52 1.56
N SER A 98 10.89 -8.50 0.82
CA SER A 98 9.64 -7.98 1.42
C SER A 98 8.31 -8.29 0.72
N LEU A 99 7.30 -8.30 1.61
CA LEU A 99 5.85 -8.04 1.49
C LEU A 99 5.20 -7.96 2.87
N HIS A 100 5.85 -8.52 3.87
CA HIS A 100 6.38 -7.92 5.11
C HIS A 100 7.11 -9.12 5.72
N GLN A 101 8.15 -9.51 5.00
CA GLN A 101 8.98 -10.69 5.19
C GLN A 101 8.20 -11.97 5.54
N THR A 102 7.53 -12.50 4.50
CA THR A 102 6.81 -13.79 4.36
C THR A 102 5.39 -13.95 4.92
N GLY A 103 4.91 -13.06 5.81
CA GLY A 103 3.54 -13.19 6.35
C GLY A 103 2.41 -12.94 5.34
N PHE A 104 2.60 -12.06 4.34
CA PHE A 104 1.52 -11.71 3.42
C PHE A 104 1.13 -12.84 2.45
N GLN A 105 2.05 -13.74 2.12
CA GLN A 105 1.70 -14.94 1.36
C GLN A 105 0.74 -15.82 2.16
N GLU A 106 0.96 -15.95 3.47
CA GLU A 106 0.06 -16.70 4.37
C GLU A 106 -1.33 -16.05 4.42
N VAL A 107 -1.41 -14.72 4.40
CA VAL A 107 -2.68 -13.97 4.31
C VAL A 107 -3.41 -14.32 3.01
N LEU A 108 -2.71 -14.26 1.87
CA LEU A 108 -3.30 -14.60 0.56
C LEU A 108 -3.74 -16.07 0.51
N SER A 109 -2.91 -16.99 1.01
CA SER A 109 -3.22 -18.42 1.06
C SER A 109 -4.39 -18.72 1.99
N ALA A 110 -4.49 -18.06 3.15
CA ALA A 110 -5.62 -18.22 4.07
C ALA A 110 -6.92 -17.73 3.43
N ALA A 111 -6.92 -16.56 2.78
CA ALA A 111 -8.08 -16.06 2.06
C ALA A 111 -8.49 -17.00 0.90
N ASP A 112 -7.52 -17.62 0.22
CA ASP A 112 -7.77 -18.60 -0.85
C ASP A 112 -8.39 -19.89 -0.32
N LEU A 113 -7.87 -20.43 0.79
CA LEU A 113 -8.43 -21.60 1.48
C LEU A 113 -9.87 -21.38 1.94
N LEU A 114 -10.22 -20.14 2.29
CA LEU A 114 -11.58 -19.75 2.66
C LEU A 114 -12.48 -19.50 1.43
N GLY A 115 -11.95 -19.56 0.21
CA GLY A 115 -12.68 -19.28 -1.03
C GLY A 115 -13.03 -17.80 -1.20
N ARG A 116 -12.28 -16.91 -0.54
CA ARG A 116 -12.57 -15.48 -0.41
C ARG A 116 -11.40 -14.58 -0.82
N ARG A 117 -10.40 -15.12 -1.52
CA ARG A 117 -9.30 -14.31 -2.08
C ARG A 117 -9.84 -13.26 -3.08
N PRO A 118 -9.34 -12.01 -3.06
CA PRO A 118 -9.69 -11.04 -4.08
C PRO A 118 -9.39 -11.57 -5.49
N ARG A 119 -10.31 -11.32 -6.42
CA ARG A 119 -10.24 -11.85 -7.80
C ARG A 119 -9.22 -11.13 -8.64
N GLU A 120 -9.04 -9.83 -8.39
CA GLU A 120 -8.08 -8.99 -9.08
C GLU A 120 -7.05 -8.47 -8.08
N LEU A 121 -5.77 -8.70 -8.39
CA LEU A 121 -4.65 -8.33 -7.53
C LEU A 121 -3.70 -7.42 -8.28
N ALA A 122 -3.23 -6.38 -7.61
CA ALA A 122 -2.12 -5.56 -8.05
C ALA A 122 -1.14 -5.35 -6.90
N LEU A 123 0.15 -5.51 -7.19
CA LEU A 123 1.25 -5.18 -6.30
C LEU A 123 2.08 -4.08 -6.95
N ILE A 124 2.15 -2.93 -6.31
CA ILE A 124 3.01 -1.80 -6.69
C ILE A 124 4.16 -1.76 -5.70
N GLY A 125 5.28 -2.38 -6.05
CA GLY A 125 6.46 -2.39 -5.20
C GLY A 125 7.52 -1.39 -5.66
N CYS A 126 8.28 -0.85 -4.71
CA CYS A 126 9.43 0.01 -4.96
C CYS A 126 10.72 -0.69 -4.54
N GLN A 127 11.75 -0.67 -5.40
CA GLN A 127 13.10 -1.09 -5.00
C GLN A 127 13.62 -0.14 -3.91
N PRO A 128 13.96 -0.64 -2.71
CA PRO A 128 14.56 0.16 -1.66
C PRO A 128 16.03 0.49 -1.96
N LEU A 129 16.51 1.60 -1.42
CA LEU A 129 17.92 1.89 -1.25
C LEU A 129 18.40 1.33 0.10
N ASP A 130 17.57 1.45 1.12
CA ASP A 130 17.95 1.23 2.52
C ASP A 130 16.79 0.69 3.36
N LEU A 131 16.99 -0.52 3.90
CA LEU A 131 16.03 -1.20 4.77
C LEU A 131 16.52 -1.32 6.22
N GLU A 132 17.73 -0.87 6.54
CA GLU A 132 18.38 -1.20 7.81
C GLU A 132 18.45 -0.02 8.80
N HIS A 133 18.18 1.20 8.36
CA HIS A 133 18.29 2.38 9.22
C HIS A 133 17.05 2.60 10.08
N TRP A 134 17.13 2.16 11.34
CA TRP A 134 16.13 2.41 12.37
C TRP A 134 15.93 3.91 12.63
N GLY A 135 14.67 4.36 12.61
CA GLY A 135 14.27 5.76 12.79
C GLY A 135 14.60 6.66 11.60
N GLY A 136 15.18 6.11 10.52
CA GLY A 136 15.47 6.84 9.30
C GLY A 136 14.19 7.14 8.50
N PRO A 137 14.12 8.27 7.79
CA PRO A 137 13.04 8.55 6.85
C PRO A 137 13.21 7.75 5.55
N LEU A 138 12.18 7.76 4.69
CA LEU A 138 12.33 7.28 3.31
C LEU A 138 13.50 7.98 2.63
N THR A 139 14.36 7.19 1.99
CA THR A 139 15.46 7.72 1.18
C THR A 139 14.92 8.51 0.00
N ALA A 140 15.71 9.45 -0.51
CA ALA A 140 15.29 10.29 -1.64
C ALA A 140 14.74 9.50 -2.85
N PRO A 141 15.42 8.47 -3.39
CA PRO A 141 14.92 7.76 -4.56
C PRO A 141 13.55 7.10 -4.32
N VAL A 142 13.31 6.54 -3.13
CA VAL A 142 12.05 5.87 -2.77
C VAL A 142 10.96 6.87 -2.45
N ARG A 143 11.26 7.94 -1.70
CA ARG A 143 10.31 9.01 -1.39
C ARG A 143 9.76 9.66 -2.66
N PHE A 144 10.59 9.86 -3.68
CA PHE A 144 10.14 10.40 -4.97
C PHE A 144 9.18 9.47 -5.73
N GLN A 145 9.08 8.19 -5.37
CA GLN A 145 8.13 7.26 -5.97
C GLN A 145 6.74 7.26 -5.35
N ILE A 146 6.49 8.00 -4.26
CA ILE A 146 5.16 8.06 -3.66
C ILE A 146 4.11 8.55 -4.68
N ALA A 147 4.38 9.68 -5.35
CA ALA A 147 3.44 10.22 -6.33
C ALA A 147 3.27 9.30 -7.56
N PRO A 148 4.34 8.77 -8.19
CA PRO A 148 4.21 7.77 -9.25
C PRO A 148 3.43 6.51 -8.84
N ALA A 149 3.61 6.00 -7.61
CA ALA A 149 2.86 4.84 -7.11
C ALA A 149 1.37 5.16 -6.95
N ILE A 150 1.04 6.34 -6.43
CA ILE A 150 -0.34 6.84 -6.36
C ILE A 150 -0.96 6.95 -7.76
N GLU A 151 -0.22 7.44 -8.75
CA GLU A 151 -0.71 7.52 -10.13
C GLU A 151 -1.03 6.15 -10.73
N LEU A 152 -0.21 5.13 -10.45
CA LEU A 152 -0.50 3.74 -10.83
C LEU A 152 -1.78 3.24 -10.16
N ALA A 153 -1.96 3.53 -8.87
CA ALA A 153 -3.16 3.15 -8.14
C ALA A 153 -4.42 3.84 -8.68
N CYS A 154 -4.35 5.13 -8.98
CA CYS A 154 -5.45 5.88 -9.62
C CYS A 154 -5.83 5.30 -10.99
N LYS A 155 -4.85 4.85 -11.80
CA LYS A 155 -5.11 4.18 -13.07
C LYS A 155 -5.83 2.84 -12.87
N LEU A 156 -5.43 2.04 -11.88
CA LEU A 156 -6.09 0.77 -11.54
C LEU A 156 -7.51 1.01 -11.02
N LEU A 157 -7.69 1.98 -10.12
CA LEU A 157 -9.01 2.39 -9.61
C LEU A 157 -9.96 2.83 -10.74
N ALA A 158 -9.46 3.58 -11.72
CA ALA A 158 -10.24 3.94 -12.91
C ALA A 158 -10.59 2.72 -13.78
N GLN A 159 -9.68 1.76 -13.95
CA GLN A 159 -9.95 0.50 -14.64
C GLN A 159 -11.02 -0.34 -13.93
N TRP A 160 -11.12 -0.22 -12.61
CA TRP A 160 -12.15 -0.86 -11.77
C TRP A 160 -13.38 0.03 -11.53
N GLU A 161 -13.60 1.01 -12.41
CA GLU A 161 -14.80 1.87 -12.42
C GLU A 161 -15.04 2.64 -11.11
N SER A 162 -13.97 2.91 -10.36
CA SER A 162 -13.99 3.62 -9.06
C SER A 162 -12.88 4.69 -9.00
N PRO A 163 -12.86 5.67 -9.92
CA PRO A 163 -11.77 6.63 -10.04
C PRO A 163 -11.64 7.53 -8.80
N ALA A 164 -10.43 7.61 -8.24
CA ALA A 164 -10.11 8.56 -7.19
C ALA A 164 -10.08 10.00 -7.72
N LYS A 165 -10.54 10.95 -6.89
CA LYS A 165 -10.59 12.39 -7.25
C LYS A 165 -9.69 13.19 -6.31
N PRO A 166 -8.86 14.12 -6.80
CA PRO A 166 -8.13 15.02 -5.92
C PRO A 166 -9.08 15.74 -4.96
N ARG A 167 -8.75 15.79 -3.67
CA ARG A 167 -9.52 16.55 -2.69
C ARG A 167 -9.34 18.04 -2.96
N THR A 168 -10.44 18.78 -2.88
CA THR A 168 -10.44 20.25 -2.94
C THR A 168 -10.24 20.90 -1.57
N ALA A 169 -10.47 20.14 -0.49
CA ALA A 169 -10.27 20.56 0.89
C ALA A 169 -9.33 19.58 1.62
N GLN A 170 -8.56 20.10 2.58
CA GLN A 170 -7.65 19.29 3.37
C GLN A 170 -8.42 18.36 4.31
N LEU A 171 -8.00 17.10 4.41
CA LEU A 171 -8.60 16.14 5.33
C LEU A 171 -8.34 16.57 6.79
N PRO A 172 -9.36 16.59 7.67
CA PRO A 172 -9.19 16.88 9.10
C PRO A 172 -8.14 15.96 9.72
N ALA A 173 -7.34 16.46 10.66
CA ALA A 173 -6.27 15.67 11.28
C ALA A 173 -6.79 14.38 11.93
N SER A 174 -7.97 14.42 12.55
CA SER A 174 -8.64 13.27 13.17
C SER A 174 -9.04 12.15 12.19
N GLU A 175 -9.14 12.44 10.90
CA GLU A 175 -9.55 11.48 9.86
C GLU A 175 -8.36 10.97 9.05
N ARG A 176 -7.14 11.46 9.32
CA ARG A 176 -5.93 11.02 8.63
C ARG A 176 -5.48 9.67 9.17
N LEU A 177 -4.93 8.85 8.27
CA LEU A 177 -4.12 7.72 8.70
C LEU A 177 -2.91 8.25 9.49
N LEU A 178 -2.47 7.48 10.50
CA LEU A 178 -1.29 7.78 11.33
C LEU A 178 -1.38 9.08 12.17
N ALA A 179 -2.59 9.61 12.39
CA ALA A 179 -2.86 10.85 13.13
C ALA A 179 -2.40 10.86 14.60
N ASN A 180 -1.93 9.73 15.15
CA ASN A 180 -1.39 9.60 16.50
C ASN A 180 0.10 10.03 16.60
N ASN A 181 0.50 11.07 15.87
CA ASN A 181 1.86 11.63 15.79
C ASN A 181 2.94 10.71 15.17
N ILE A 182 2.53 9.69 14.40
CA ILE A 182 3.45 8.84 13.63
C ILE A 182 3.35 9.08 12.11
N ASP A 183 2.59 10.11 11.72
CA ASP A 183 2.56 10.65 10.36
C ASP A 183 3.93 11.19 9.92
N HIS A 184 4.10 11.35 8.61
CA HIS A 184 5.39 11.76 8.03
C HIS A 184 5.88 13.11 8.57
N ALA A 185 4.97 14.04 8.83
CA ALA A 185 5.33 15.38 9.27
C ALA A 185 5.80 15.42 10.74
N ASN A 186 5.23 14.58 11.60
CA ASN A 186 5.48 14.60 13.04
C ASN A 186 6.58 13.63 13.49
N TYR A 187 6.82 12.54 12.76
CA TYR A 187 7.82 11.52 13.12
C TYR A 187 9.12 11.66 12.30
N GLU A 188 9.04 11.59 10.98
CA GLU A 188 10.23 11.52 10.11
C GLU A 188 10.91 12.88 9.92
N MET A 189 10.15 13.98 9.87
CA MET A 189 10.75 15.33 9.75
C MET A 189 11.40 15.84 11.05
N ARG A 190 11.26 15.15 12.19
CA ARG A 190 12.03 15.47 13.41
C ARG A 190 13.48 15.00 13.35
N ALA A 191 13.81 14.07 12.45
CA ALA A 191 15.13 13.48 12.34
C ALA A 191 16.13 14.33 11.51
N GLN A 192 15.72 15.48 10.97
CA GLN A 192 16.66 16.46 10.42
C GLN A 192 17.13 17.40 11.54
N PRO A 193 18.39 17.34 11.99
CA PRO A 193 18.94 18.39 12.82
C PRO A 193 18.93 19.69 12.00
N ILE A 194 18.53 20.77 12.65
CA ILE A 194 18.70 22.14 12.14
C ILE A 194 20.19 22.40 11.92
#